data_AF-A0A954H1S0-F1
#
_entry.id   AF-A0A954H1S0-F1
#
_cell.length_a   1.000
_cell.length_b   1.000
_cell.length_c   1.000
_cell.angle_alpha   90.00
_cell.angle_beta   90.00
_cell.angle_gamma   90.00
#
_symmetry.space_group_name_H-M   'P 1'
#
loop_
_entity.id
_entity.type
_entity.pdbx_description
1 polymer ?
#
loop_
_entity_poly.entity_id
_entity_poly.type
_entity_poly.pdbx_seq_one_letter_code
_entity_poly.pdbx_strand_id
1 'polypeptide(L)'
;KVRVRVTVRTNLSQLVGGATESTVIARVGQGIVSAIGSCNSYRDALADPMVITREVLAKGLDSQTAFAMVSIDIADIDVGVNIGANLQIAQAKADVRIAVAHAEKRRAMAVAREQEMVALTRENEAAVVRAEADVPSAIATAFRRGQLRVRHHPRRIQTVGQSSLSDAGSRTGKLRLPSVSSGSNTTDAWETEGGACEVRR
;
A
#
# COMPACT_ATOMS: atom_id res chain seq x y z
N LYS A 1 26.97 1.37 20.87
CA LYS A 1 27.83 0.85 21.96
C LYS A 1 27.66 1.76 23.16
N VAL A 2 27.62 1.22 24.38
CA VAL A 2 27.45 2.02 25.60
C VAL A 2 28.72 1.91 26.44
N ARG A 3 29.29 3.04 26.82
CA ARG A 3 30.45 3.14 27.72
C ARG A 3 29.96 3.70 29.05
N VAL A 4 30.23 2.96 30.12
CA VAL A 4 29.80 3.31 31.48
C VAL A 4 31.02 3.41 32.37
N ARG A 5 31.04 4.43 33.23
CA ARG A 5 32.02 4.61 34.30
C ARG A 5 31.39 4.17 35.61
N VAL A 6 32.15 3.43 36.38
CA VAL A 6 31.69 2.91 37.66
C VAL A 6 32.64 3.40 38.73
N THR A 7 32.09 4.04 39.76
CA THR A 7 32.84 4.47 40.94
C THR A 7 32.62 3.43 42.03
N VAL A 8 33.70 2.79 42.47
CA VAL A 8 33.69 1.80 43.56
C VAL A 8 34.45 2.29 44.78
N ARG A 9 34.02 1.82 45.94
CA ARG A 9 34.73 1.97 47.21
C ARG A 9 35.25 0.62 47.65
N THR A 10 36.53 0.55 47.99
CA THR A 10 37.14 -0.70 48.45
C THR A 10 36.89 -0.92 49.95
N ASN A 11 36.45 -2.12 50.30
CA ASN A 11 36.32 -2.60 51.67
C ASN A 11 37.51 -3.51 52.01
N LEU A 12 38.47 -2.96 52.76
CA LEU A 12 39.72 -3.63 53.11
C LEU A 12 39.50 -4.93 53.91
N SER A 13 38.42 -5.02 54.70
CA SER A 13 38.08 -6.20 55.51
C SER A 13 37.72 -7.44 54.68
N GLN A 14 37.27 -7.26 53.44
CA GLN A 14 36.84 -8.34 52.53
C GLN A 14 37.78 -8.51 51.33
N LEU A 15 38.91 -7.80 51.35
CA LEU A 15 39.89 -7.80 50.25
C LEU A 15 40.60 -9.14 50.08
N VAL A 16 40.81 -9.87 51.18
CA VAL A 16 41.48 -11.18 51.16
C VAL A 16 40.43 -12.28 51.05
N GLY A 17 40.45 -13.03 49.94
CA GLY A 17 39.50 -14.11 49.67
C GLY A 17 38.18 -13.68 49.02
N GLY A 18 37.96 -12.37 48.82
CA GLY A 18 36.82 -11.84 48.08
C GLY A 18 37.00 -11.87 46.55
N ALA A 19 35.91 -11.67 45.82
CA ALA A 19 35.96 -11.55 44.36
C ALA A 19 36.79 -10.34 43.92
N THR A 20 37.67 -10.53 42.94
CA THR A 20 38.52 -9.48 42.35
C THR A 20 37.72 -8.46 41.55
N GLU A 21 38.34 -7.30 41.25
CA GLU A 21 37.73 -6.20 40.50
C GLU A 21 37.12 -6.65 39.17
N SER A 22 37.78 -7.53 38.42
CA SER A 22 37.28 -8.04 37.14
C SER A 22 35.93 -8.75 37.25
N THR A 23 35.69 -9.43 38.37
CA THR A 23 34.42 -10.13 38.64
C THR A 23 33.31 -9.13 38.90
N VAL A 24 33.60 -8.07 39.65
CA VAL A 24 32.64 -6.98 39.92
C VAL A 24 32.28 -6.25 38.63
N ILE A 25 33.27 -5.89 37.81
CA ILE A 25 33.05 -5.23 36.51
C ILE A 25 32.13 -6.08 35.62
N ALA A 26 32.36 -7.40 35.55
CA ALA A 26 31.54 -8.30 34.74
C ALA A 26 30.09 -8.38 35.27
N ARG A 27 29.90 -8.53 36.58
CA ARG A 27 28.57 -8.60 37.21
C ARG A 27 27.80 -7.29 37.04
N VAL A 28 28.44 -6.17 37.37
CA VAL A 28 27.88 -4.83 37.24
C VAL A 28 27.55 -4.53 35.78
N GLY A 29 28.43 -4.89 34.84
CA GLY A 29 28.18 -4.77 33.42
C GLY A 29 26.90 -5.50 32.98
N GLN A 30 26.71 -6.74 33.43
CA GLN A 30 25.47 -7.48 33.16
C GLN A 30 24.23 -6.81 33.78
N GLY A 31 24.34 -6.35 35.04
CA GLY A 31 23.26 -5.65 35.73
C GLY A 31 22.81 -4.38 35.02
N ILE A 32 23.76 -3.59 34.52
CA ILE A 32 23.49 -2.36 33.76
C ILE A 32 22.80 -2.67 32.45
N VAL A 33 23.29 -3.66 31.69
CA VAL A 33 22.65 -4.06 30.41
C VAL A 33 21.22 -4.54 30.66
N SER A 34 21.00 -5.29 31.74
CA SER A 34 19.67 -5.73 32.15
C SER A 34 18.75 -4.57 32.54
N ALA A 35 19.24 -3.57 33.26
CA ALA A 35 18.47 -2.39 33.66
C ALA A 35 18.12 -1.47 32.47
N ILE A 36 19.01 -1.36 31.48
CA ILE A 36 18.69 -0.65 30.23
C ILE A 36 17.65 -1.43 29.42
N GLY A 37 17.76 -2.77 29.39
CA GLY A 37 16.84 -3.63 28.67
C GLY A 37 15.43 -3.75 29.29
N SER A 38 15.28 -3.45 30.58
CA SER A 38 13.97 -3.38 31.25
C SER A 38 13.22 -2.07 30.97
N CYS A 39 13.90 -1.04 30.47
CA CYS A 39 13.28 0.23 30.09
C CYS A 39 12.58 0.11 28.72
N ASN A 40 11.40 0.75 28.58
CA ASN A 40 10.64 0.75 27.32
C ASN A 40 11.40 1.38 26.16
N SER A 41 12.15 2.46 26.44
CA SER A 41 13.03 3.09 25.47
C SER A 41 14.39 3.35 26.09
N TYR A 42 15.44 3.14 25.29
CA TYR A 42 16.81 3.47 25.68
C TYR A 42 16.97 4.97 26.05
N ARG A 43 16.14 5.85 25.47
CA ARG A 43 16.12 7.28 25.81
C ARG A 43 15.70 7.53 27.26
N ASP A 44 14.85 6.67 27.81
CA ASP A 44 14.35 6.81 29.19
C ASP A 44 15.48 6.50 30.18
N ALA A 45 16.27 5.47 29.89
CA ALA A 45 17.46 5.11 30.65
C ALA A 45 18.53 6.23 30.64
N LEU A 46 18.53 7.07 29.61
CA LEU A 46 19.39 8.25 29.51
C LEU A 46 18.83 9.51 30.17
N ALA A 47 17.51 9.63 30.26
CA ALA A 47 16.87 10.79 30.86
C ALA A 47 17.16 10.87 32.36
N ASP A 48 17.25 9.70 33.02
CA ASP A 48 17.60 9.61 34.44
C ASP A 48 18.52 8.41 34.74
N PRO A 49 19.85 8.63 34.88
CA PRO A 49 20.82 7.59 35.24
C PRO A 49 20.59 6.98 36.64
N MET A 50 19.81 7.65 37.50
CA MET A 50 19.51 7.14 38.85
C MET A 50 18.66 5.87 38.79
N VAL A 51 17.85 5.68 37.75
CA VAL A 51 17.02 4.48 37.56
C VAL A 51 17.90 3.24 37.45
N ILE A 52 18.94 3.31 36.59
CA ILE A 52 19.91 2.23 36.40
C ILE A 52 20.65 1.95 37.72
N THR A 53 21.10 3.00 38.39
CA THR A 53 21.83 2.88 39.65
C THR A 53 20.98 2.17 40.72
N ARG A 54 19.71 2.54 40.86
CA ARG A 54 18.80 1.92 41.83
C ARG A 54 18.53 0.46 41.51
N GLU A 55 18.32 0.12 40.25
CA GLU A 55 18.02 -1.26 39.84
C GLU A 55 19.24 -2.18 39.97
N VAL A 56 20.44 -1.65 39.70
CA VAL A 56 21.71 -2.37 39.88
C VAL A 56 22.02 -2.59 41.37
N LEU A 57 21.80 -1.58 42.22
CA LEU A 57 21.93 -1.71 43.67
C LEU A 57 20.91 -2.69 44.25
N ALA A 58 19.66 -2.67 43.76
CA ALA A 58 18.61 -3.60 44.19
C ALA A 58 18.93 -5.06 43.87
N LYS A 59 19.66 -5.33 42.77
CA LYS A 59 20.14 -6.66 42.40
C LYS A 59 21.31 -7.16 43.26
N GLY A 60 21.92 -6.31 44.10
CA GLY A 60 22.96 -6.70 45.05
C GLY A 60 24.23 -7.26 44.39
N LEU A 61 24.65 -6.66 43.28
CA LEU A 61 25.79 -7.15 42.48
C LEU A 61 27.16 -7.02 43.17
N ASP A 62 27.22 -6.23 44.24
CA ASP A 62 28.36 -6.05 45.14
C ASP A 62 28.42 -7.10 46.26
N SER A 63 27.41 -7.97 46.39
CA SER A 63 27.38 -9.01 47.40
C SER A 63 28.58 -9.98 47.29
N GLN A 64 29.20 -10.24 48.44
CA GLN A 64 30.36 -11.13 48.58
C GLN A 64 31.61 -10.67 47.80
N THR A 65 31.77 -9.36 47.60
CA THR A 65 32.94 -8.77 46.92
C THR A 65 33.64 -7.76 47.81
N ALA A 66 34.92 -7.48 47.51
CA ALA A 66 35.72 -6.49 48.24
C ALA A 66 35.37 -5.03 47.88
N PHE A 67 34.37 -4.81 47.02
CA PHE A 67 34.05 -3.51 46.44
C PHE A 67 32.58 -3.18 46.67
N ALA A 68 32.31 -1.98 47.16
CA ALA A 68 30.96 -1.42 47.24
C ALA A 68 30.74 -0.42 46.11
N MET A 69 29.56 -0.46 45.50
CA MET A 69 29.19 0.43 44.41
C MET A 69 28.79 1.81 44.96
N VAL A 70 29.40 2.86 44.45
CA VAL A 70 29.08 4.24 44.85
C VAL A 70 28.21 4.92 43.80
N SER A 71 28.69 5.00 42.57
CA SER A 71 27.97 5.62 41.45
C SER A 71 28.18 4.85 40.16
N ILE A 72 27.18 4.94 39.28
CA ILE A 72 27.24 4.43 37.91
C ILE A 72 26.88 5.62 37.02
N ASP A 73 27.83 6.02 36.20
CA ASP A 73 27.71 7.20 35.33
C ASP A 73 27.87 6.77 33.87
N ILE A 74 26.92 7.13 33.02
CA ILE A 74 27.01 6.85 31.59
C ILE A 74 28.00 7.84 30.97
N ALA A 75 29.09 7.34 30.38
CA ALA A 75 30.13 8.18 29.82
C ALA A 75 29.86 8.54 28.35
N ASP A 76 29.38 7.58 27.56
CA ASP A 76 29.14 7.78 26.14
C ASP A 76 28.22 6.69 25.58
N ILE A 77 27.32 7.06 24.67
CA ILE A 77 26.46 6.12 23.95
C ILE A 77 26.47 6.40 22.46
N ASP A 78 27.04 5.45 21.73
CA ASP A 78 26.88 5.33 20.29
C ASP A 78 25.53 4.66 19.99
N VAL A 79 24.50 5.47 19.81
CA VAL A 79 23.36 5.09 18.99
C VAL A 79 23.86 5.04 17.55
N GLY A 80 23.91 3.84 16.97
CA GLY A 80 24.49 3.64 15.65
C GLY A 80 23.66 4.28 14.53
N VAL A 81 23.61 3.60 13.39
CA VAL A 81 22.85 4.05 12.22
C VAL A 81 21.40 4.31 12.61
N ASN A 82 20.87 5.45 12.18
CA ASN A 82 19.55 5.93 12.54
C ASN A 82 18.47 4.99 11.97
N ILE A 83 18.09 3.98 12.75
CA ILE A 83 17.19 2.88 12.32
C ILE A 83 15.88 3.45 11.79
N GLY A 84 15.35 4.50 12.42
CA GLY A 84 14.14 5.18 11.97
C GLY A 84 14.24 5.75 10.55
N ALA A 85 15.36 6.43 10.22
CA ALA A 85 15.56 6.99 8.88
C ALA A 85 15.69 5.87 7.83
N ASN A 86 16.41 4.79 8.16
CA ASN A 86 16.52 3.63 7.26
C ASN A 86 15.19 2.92 7.06
N LEU A 87 14.37 2.78 8.11
CA LEU A 87 13.05 2.16 8.03
C LEU A 87 12.12 3.00 7.16
N GLN A 88 12.12 4.34 7.35
CA GLN A 88 11.36 5.27 6.52
C GLN A 88 11.78 5.21 5.04
N ILE A 89 13.08 5.15 4.76
CA ILE A 89 13.60 4.98 3.39
C ILE A 89 13.18 3.63 2.80
N ALA A 90 13.24 2.55 3.58
CA ALA A 90 12.84 1.22 3.14
C ALA A 90 11.34 1.17 2.81
N GLN A 91 10.52 1.79 3.66
CA GLN A 91 9.08 1.88 3.45
C GLN A 91 8.74 2.71 2.20
N ALA A 92 9.36 3.88 2.04
CA ALA A 92 9.19 4.70 0.84
C ALA A 92 9.62 3.94 -0.44
N LYS A 93 10.70 3.17 -0.38
CA LYS A 93 11.12 2.31 -1.51
C LYS A 93 10.11 1.21 -1.82
N ALA A 94 9.49 0.61 -0.80
CA ALA A 94 8.44 -0.37 -1.01
C ALA A 94 7.21 0.25 -1.67
N ASP A 95 6.78 1.43 -1.21
CA ASP A 95 5.64 2.17 -1.77
C ASP A 95 5.88 2.54 -3.23
N VAL A 96 7.08 3.03 -3.56
CA VAL A 96 7.49 3.31 -4.95
C VAL A 96 7.41 2.05 -5.81
N ARG A 97 7.87 0.89 -5.31
CA ARG A 97 7.78 -0.38 -6.06
C ARG A 97 6.34 -0.81 -6.32
N ILE A 98 5.48 -0.69 -5.31
CA ILE A 98 4.05 -1.00 -5.45
C ILE A 98 3.41 -0.07 -6.49
N ALA A 99 3.71 1.23 -6.43
CA ALA A 99 3.20 2.21 -7.39
C ALA A 99 3.63 1.89 -8.83
N VAL A 100 4.91 1.55 -9.04
CA VAL A 100 5.44 1.15 -10.36
C VAL A 100 4.75 -0.12 -10.87
N ALA A 101 4.60 -1.15 -10.03
CA ALA A 101 3.92 -2.39 -10.41
C ALA A 101 2.45 -2.15 -10.80
N HIS A 102 1.74 -1.26 -10.09
CA HIS A 102 0.38 -0.88 -10.46
C HIS A 102 0.31 -0.10 -11.78
N ALA A 103 1.29 0.77 -12.05
CA ALA A 103 1.37 1.49 -13.32
C ALA A 103 1.61 0.53 -14.48
N GLU A 104 2.48 -0.47 -14.30
CA GLU A 104 2.77 -1.49 -15.29
C GLU A 104 1.56 -2.41 -15.53
N LYS A 105 0.88 -2.86 -14.46
CA LYS A 105 -0.37 -3.62 -14.55
C LYS A 105 -1.43 -2.88 -15.38
N ARG A 106 -1.59 -1.56 -15.16
CA ARG A 106 -2.53 -0.75 -15.94
C ARG A 106 -2.15 -0.67 -17.41
N ARG A 107 -0.86 -0.53 -17.73
CA ARG A 107 -0.38 -0.54 -19.12
C ARG A 107 -0.65 -1.88 -19.79
N ALA A 108 -0.33 -2.99 -19.14
CA ALA A 108 -0.60 -4.33 -19.67
C ALA A 108 -2.10 -4.56 -19.92
N MET A 109 -2.96 -4.14 -18.99
CA MET A 109 -4.42 -4.22 -19.15
C MET A 109 -4.95 -3.36 -20.30
N ALA A 110 -4.40 -2.17 -20.52
CA ALA A 110 -4.79 -1.31 -21.63
C ALA A 110 -4.45 -1.96 -22.98
N VAL A 111 -3.24 -2.53 -23.11
CA VAL A 111 -2.81 -3.25 -24.32
C VAL A 111 -3.68 -4.48 -24.56
N ALA A 112 -3.97 -5.27 -23.54
CA ALA A 112 -4.85 -6.43 -23.66
C ALA A 112 -6.25 -6.04 -24.16
N ARG A 113 -6.83 -4.97 -23.58
CA ARG A 113 -8.14 -4.44 -24.00
C ARG A 113 -8.12 -3.91 -25.44
N GLU A 114 -7.03 -3.28 -25.85
CA GLU A 114 -6.86 -2.85 -27.24
C GLU A 114 -6.89 -4.06 -28.20
N GLN A 115 -6.19 -5.15 -27.87
CA GLN A 115 -6.21 -6.38 -28.66
C GLN A 115 -7.61 -7.03 -28.70
N GLU A 116 -8.33 -7.06 -27.58
CA GLU A 116 -9.71 -7.54 -27.53
C GLU A 116 -10.62 -6.73 -28.48
N MET A 117 -10.50 -5.40 -28.47
CA MET A 117 -11.30 -4.53 -29.34
C MET A 117 -10.93 -4.68 -30.83
N VAL A 118 -9.65 -4.88 -31.14
CA VAL A 118 -9.20 -5.17 -32.52
C VAL A 118 -9.76 -6.51 -32.99
N ALA A 119 -9.70 -7.55 -32.16
CA ALA A 119 -10.27 -8.85 -32.48
C ALA A 119 -11.80 -8.77 -32.70
N LEU A 120 -12.51 -8.06 -31.82
CA LEU A 120 -13.96 -7.84 -31.94
C LEU A 120 -14.32 -7.07 -33.22
N THR A 121 -13.53 -6.08 -33.60
CA THR A 121 -13.75 -5.32 -34.84
C THR A 121 -13.62 -6.24 -36.05
N ARG A 122 -12.56 -7.08 -36.09
CA ARG A 122 -12.36 -8.07 -37.17
C ARG A 122 -13.46 -9.12 -37.22
N GLU A 123 -13.95 -9.59 -36.08
CA GLU A 123 -15.07 -10.53 -36.01
C GLU A 123 -16.35 -9.93 -36.61
N ASN A 124 -16.65 -8.67 -36.23
CA ASN A 124 -17.79 -7.95 -36.78
C ASN A 124 -17.66 -7.69 -38.29
N GLU A 125 -16.48 -7.28 -38.76
CA GLU A 125 -16.20 -7.12 -40.20
C GLU A 125 -16.44 -8.44 -40.96
N ALA A 126 -15.94 -9.56 -40.44
CA ALA A 126 -16.15 -10.87 -41.05
C ALA A 126 -17.65 -11.27 -41.06
N ALA A 127 -18.39 -10.90 -40.02
CA ALA A 127 -19.83 -11.13 -39.95
C ALA A 127 -20.59 -10.30 -41.00
N VAL A 128 -20.22 -9.04 -41.20
CA VAL A 128 -20.80 -8.18 -42.25
C VAL A 128 -20.53 -8.76 -43.63
N VAL A 129 -19.27 -9.14 -43.92
CA VAL A 129 -18.89 -9.75 -45.21
C VAL A 129 -19.66 -11.05 -45.47
N ARG A 130 -19.87 -11.88 -44.44
CA ARG A 130 -20.67 -13.11 -44.56
C ARG A 130 -22.12 -12.79 -44.93
N ALA A 131 -22.74 -11.83 -44.25
CA ALA A 131 -24.12 -11.42 -44.55
C ALA A 131 -24.25 -10.79 -45.95
N GLU A 132 -23.25 -10.02 -46.39
CA GLU A 132 -23.20 -9.46 -47.75
C GLU A 132 -23.04 -10.56 -48.81
N ALA A 133 -22.23 -11.59 -48.56
CA ALA A 133 -22.06 -12.72 -49.47
C ALA A 133 -23.34 -13.56 -49.66
N ASP A 134 -24.19 -13.62 -48.62
CA ASP A 134 -25.48 -14.31 -48.69
C ASP A 134 -26.47 -13.62 -49.65
N VAL A 135 -26.36 -12.30 -49.86
CA VAL A 135 -27.27 -11.54 -50.73
C VAL A 135 -27.17 -11.96 -52.20
N PRO A 136 -25.99 -11.95 -52.87
CA PRO A 136 -25.85 -12.46 -54.23
C PRO A 136 -26.20 -13.94 -54.35
N SER A 137 -25.88 -14.77 -53.35
CA SER A 137 -26.22 -16.20 -53.34
C SER A 137 -27.73 -16.43 -53.31
N ALA A 138 -28.44 -15.69 -52.47
CA ALA A 138 -29.91 -15.71 -52.39
C ALA A 138 -30.53 -15.19 -53.69
N ILE A 139 -30.00 -14.11 -54.28
CA ILE A 139 -30.45 -13.56 -55.57
C ILE A 139 -30.25 -14.60 -56.69
N ALA A 140 -29.07 -15.21 -56.79
CA ALA A 140 -28.77 -16.25 -57.78
C ALA A 140 -29.69 -17.46 -57.63
N THR A 141 -30.03 -17.83 -56.39
CA THR A 141 -30.98 -18.92 -56.10
C THR A 141 -32.41 -18.56 -56.49
N ALA A 142 -32.84 -17.32 -56.23
CA ALA A 142 -34.16 -16.82 -56.63
C ALA A 142 -34.30 -16.72 -58.15
N PHE A 143 -33.22 -16.36 -58.87
CA PHE A 143 -33.16 -16.41 -60.34
C PHE A 143 -33.28 -17.84 -60.86
N ARG A 144 -32.51 -18.80 -60.33
CA ARG A 144 -32.59 -20.22 -60.73
C ARG A 144 -33.96 -20.84 -60.50
N ARG A 145 -34.64 -20.45 -59.41
CA ARG A 145 -35.99 -20.95 -59.06
C ARG A 145 -37.12 -20.24 -59.81
N GLY A 146 -36.82 -19.26 -60.66
CA GLY A 146 -37.82 -18.52 -61.45
C GLY A 146 -38.75 -17.62 -60.62
N GLN A 147 -38.38 -17.30 -59.38
CA GLN A 147 -39.22 -16.57 -58.42
C GLN A 147 -39.10 -15.04 -58.55
N LEU A 148 -38.06 -14.55 -59.23
CA LEU A 148 -37.87 -13.13 -59.57
C LEU A 148 -38.55 -12.81 -60.90
N ARG A 149 -39.81 -12.40 -60.87
CA ARG A 149 -40.49 -11.76 -62.02
C ARG A 149 -40.35 -10.24 -61.93
N VAL A 150 -39.72 -9.62 -62.93
CA VAL A 150 -39.69 -8.16 -63.08
C VAL A 150 -41.14 -7.70 -63.34
N ARG A 151 -41.84 -7.28 -62.29
CA ARG A 151 -43.13 -6.61 -62.45
C ARG A 151 -42.83 -5.21 -62.98
N HIS A 152 -43.13 -4.96 -64.25
CA HIS A 152 -43.15 -3.58 -64.77
C HIS A 152 -44.26 -2.82 -64.05
N HIS A 153 -43.91 -2.07 -63.02
CA HIS A 153 -44.77 -1.00 -62.53
C HIS A 153 -44.50 0.25 -63.35
N PRO A 154 -45.49 0.79 -64.07
CA PRO A 154 -45.34 2.12 -64.66
C PRO A 154 -45.09 3.11 -63.51
N ARG A 155 -43.96 3.82 -63.55
CA ARG A 155 -43.72 4.94 -62.64
C ARG A 155 -44.78 6.00 -62.91
N ARG A 156 -45.82 6.03 -62.08
CA ARG A 156 -46.66 7.23 -61.96
C ARG A 156 -45.85 8.24 -61.17
N ILE A 157 -45.21 9.16 -61.89
CA ILE A 157 -44.61 10.35 -61.30
C ILE A 157 -45.79 11.18 -60.77
N GLN A 158 -46.06 11.09 -59.47
CA GLN A 158 -46.85 12.11 -58.80
C GLN A 158 -45.91 13.27 -58.55
N THR A 159 -46.07 14.34 -59.31
CA THR A 159 -45.55 15.66 -58.94
C THR A 159 -46.21 16.03 -57.62
N VAL A 160 -45.49 15.80 -56.52
CA VAL A 160 -45.90 16.28 -55.20
C VAL A 160 -45.83 17.80 -55.27
N GLY A 161 -46.99 18.45 -55.36
CA GLY A 161 -47.10 19.90 -55.33
C GLY A 161 -46.47 20.42 -54.05
N GLN A 162 -45.55 21.38 -54.19
CA GLN A 162 -45.04 22.13 -53.05
C GLN A 162 -46.20 22.78 -52.30
N SER A 163 -46.46 22.32 -51.09
CA SER A 163 -47.31 23.05 -50.16
C SER A 163 -46.83 22.84 -48.72
N SER A 164 -46.78 23.97 -48.02
CA SER A 164 -46.45 24.20 -46.61
C SER A 164 -45.02 23.92 -46.14
N LEU A 165 -44.22 24.96 -46.31
CA LEU A 165 -43.22 25.42 -45.36
C LEU A 165 -43.93 25.81 -44.04
N SER A 166 -43.70 25.08 -42.94
CA SER A 166 -43.75 25.59 -41.57
C SER A 166 -43.50 24.46 -40.55
N ASP A 167 -42.66 24.75 -39.55
CA ASP A 167 -42.32 23.96 -38.37
C ASP A 167 -41.29 22.82 -38.45
N ALA A 168 -40.02 23.21 -38.30
CA ALA A 168 -39.06 22.48 -37.46
C ALA A 168 -37.95 23.41 -36.97
N GLY A 169 -38.33 24.41 -36.16
CA GLY A 169 -37.39 25.15 -35.33
C GLY A 169 -36.81 24.25 -34.22
N SER A 170 -35.49 24.18 -34.17
CA SER A 170 -34.67 23.92 -32.97
C SER A 170 -35.13 22.83 -31.99
N ARG A 171 -34.63 21.60 -32.17
CA ARG A 171 -34.30 20.72 -31.04
C ARG A 171 -32.87 20.24 -31.18
N THR A 172 -31.94 21.03 -30.65
CA THR A 172 -30.61 20.58 -30.23
C THR A 172 -30.80 19.57 -29.09
N GLY A 173 -31.09 18.32 -29.45
CA GLY A 173 -31.06 17.20 -28.54
C GLY A 173 -29.61 16.93 -28.14
N LYS A 174 -29.23 17.36 -26.94
CA LYS A 174 -28.08 16.79 -26.22
C LYS A 174 -28.23 15.27 -26.24
N LEU A 175 -27.35 14.57 -26.98
CA LEU A 175 -27.16 13.14 -26.76
C LEU A 175 -26.63 12.97 -25.33
N ARG A 176 -27.52 12.54 -24.45
CA ARG A 176 -27.22 12.09 -23.10
C ARG A 176 -26.57 10.71 -23.25
N LEU A 177 -25.25 10.65 -23.00
CA LEU A 177 -24.55 9.38 -22.80
C LEU A 177 -25.26 8.59 -21.69
N PRO A 178 -25.45 7.27 -21.83
CA PRO A 178 -26.00 6.47 -20.74
C PRO A 178 -25.03 6.51 -19.56
N SER A 179 -25.51 7.02 -18.43
CA SER A 179 -24.83 6.94 -17.15
C SER A 179 -24.71 5.48 -16.75
N VAL A 180 -23.47 5.00 -16.62
CA VAL A 180 -23.16 3.73 -15.95
C VAL A 180 -23.70 3.83 -14.53
N SER A 181 -24.71 3.02 -14.23
CA SER A 181 -25.27 2.87 -12.90
C SER A 181 -24.21 2.23 -11.99
N SER A 182 -23.59 3.05 -11.15
CA SER A 182 -22.97 2.59 -9.91
C SER A 182 -24.08 2.09 -8.99
N GLY A 183 -24.31 0.78 -8.99
CA GLY A 183 -25.12 0.12 -7.98
C GLY A 183 -24.35 0.07 -6.67
N SER A 184 -24.80 0.85 -5.69
CA SER A 184 -24.47 0.69 -4.28
C SER A 184 -25.63 -0.04 -3.60
N ASN A 185 -25.41 -1.28 -3.17
CA ASN A 185 -25.43 -1.67 -1.75
C ASN A 185 -25.55 -3.18 -1.56
N THR A 186 -24.53 -3.76 -0.97
CA THR A 186 -24.68 -4.65 0.19
C THR A 186 -23.47 -4.45 1.09
N THR A 187 -23.75 -3.88 2.25
CA THR A 187 -22.98 -4.01 3.49
C THR A 187 -22.62 -5.46 3.75
N ASP A 188 -21.34 -5.74 3.95
CA ASP A 188 -20.90 -6.77 4.89
C ASP A 188 -19.71 -6.25 5.69
N ALA A 189 -19.83 -6.47 6.99
CA ALA A 189 -19.09 -5.88 8.07
C ALA A 189 -17.63 -6.34 8.12
N TRP A 190 -16.74 -5.38 8.38
CA TRP A 190 -15.49 -5.62 9.09
C TRP A 190 -15.37 -4.53 10.15
N GLU A 191 -15.60 -4.92 11.40
CA GLU A 191 -15.30 -4.13 12.58
C GLU A 191 -13.79 -3.87 12.64
N THR A 192 -13.42 -2.61 12.79
CA THR A 192 -12.15 -2.23 13.40
C THR A 192 -12.42 -1.25 14.52
N GLU A 193 -12.26 -1.75 15.74
CA GLU A 193 -12.01 -0.94 16.93
C GLU A 193 -10.79 -0.03 16.66
N GLY A 194 -10.90 1.26 17.00
CA GLY A 194 -9.86 2.22 16.70
C GLY A 194 -10.10 3.62 17.24
N GLY A 195 -10.14 3.71 18.58
CA GLY A 195 -9.75 4.84 19.44
C GLY A 195 -9.76 6.27 18.90
N ALA A 196 -10.59 7.09 19.52
CA ALA A 196 -10.56 8.54 19.47
C ALA A 196 -9.21 9.14 19.95
N CYS A 197 -8.76 10.22 19.30
CA CYS A 197 -7.82 11.18 19.89
C CYS A 197 -8.39 12.59 19.72
N GLU A 198 -8.80 13.16 20.85
CA GLU A 198 -9.32 14.50 21.05
C GLU A 198 -8.17 15.52 20.99
N VAL A 199 -8.27 16.51 20.11
CA VAL A 199 -7.38 17.68 20.09
C VAL A 199 -8.17 18.88 20.64
N ARG A 200 -7.94 19.22 21.91
CA ARG A 200 -8.32 20.52 22.48
C ARG A 200 -7.26 21.57 22.15
N ARG A 201 -7.75 22.73 21.74
CA ARG A 201 -7.03 24.01 21.77
C ARG A 201 -7.03 24.60 23.17
#